data_AF-A0A2N5Z144-F1
#
_entry.id   AF-A0A2N5Z144-F1
#
_cell.length_a   1.000
_cell.length_b   1.000
_cell.length_c   1.000
_cell.angle_alpha   90.00
_cell.angle_beta   90.00
_cell.angle_gamma   90.00
#
_symmetry.space_group_name_H-M   'P 1'
#
loop_
_entity.id
_entity.type
_entity.pdbx_description
1 polymer ?
#
loop_
_entity_poly.entity_id
_entity_poly.type
_entity_poly.pdbx_seq_one_letter_code
_entity_poly.pdbx_strand_id
1 'polypeptide(L)' 'KPQKHGLILKDKSGVSGFIMPGIKGIKTVNKQIETLKTENKISEKEIKNLELWYFKSTRYD' A
#
# COMPACT_ATOMS: atom_id res chain seq x y z
N LYS A 1 -9.84 -12.15 -5.07
CA LYS A 1 -9.34 -11.12 -6.03
C LYS A 1 -8.61 -10.03 -5.23
N PRO A 2 -7.33 -9.76 -5.51
CA PRO A 2 -6.50 -8.85 -4.70
C PRO A 2 -7.00 -7.40 -4.61
N GLN A 3 -7.84 -6.98 -5.56
CA GLN A 3 -8.48 -5.65 -5.65
C GLN A 3 -9.39 -5.27 -4.47
N LYS A 4 -9.79 -6.26 -3.64
CA LYS A 4 -10.65 -6.08 -2.47
C LYS A 4 -9.87 -5.72 -1.18
N HIS A 5 -8.53 -5.74 -1.23
CA HIS A 5 -7.69 -5.44 -0.08
C HIS A 5 -6.94 -4.13 -0.31
N GLY A 6 -6.83 -3.33 0.75
CA GLY A 6 -5.89 -2.23 0.82
C GLY A 6 -4.51 -2.74 1.21
N LEU A 7 -3.49 -1.92 0.98
CA LEU A 7 -2.13 -2.18 1.42
C LEU A 7 -1.68 -1.07 2.38
N ILE A 8 -0.94 -1.48 3.41
CA ILE A 8 -0.21 -0.58 4.28
C ILE A 8 1.25 -0.93 4.11
N LEU A 9 2.07 0.10 4.02
CA LEU A 9 3.51 -0.01 3.99
C LEU A 9 4.07 0.71 5.21
N LYS A 10 4.83 -0.03 6.03
CA LYS A 10 5.46 0.50 7.25
C LYS A 10 6.96 0.39 7.16
N ASP A 11 7.63 1.48 7.50
CA ASP A 11 9.04 1.49 7.88
C ASP A 11 9.18 1.13 9.38
N LYS A 12 10.30 0.49 9.74
CA LYS A 12 10.77 0.33 11.13
C LYS A 12 10.86 1.64 11.90
N SER A 13 11.06 2.77 11.23
CA SER A 13 11.07 4.12 11.82
C SER A 13 9.67 4.69 12.10
N GLY A 14 8.61 4.03 11.64
CA GLY A 14 7.22 4.46 11.85
C GLY A 14 6.60 5.25 10.70
N VAL A 15 7.31 5.49 9.60
CA VAL A 15 6.69 6.05 8.38
C VAL A 15 5.68 5.05 7.81
N SER A 16 4.42 5.45 7.75
CA SER A 16 3.32 4.60 7.29
C SER A 16 2.59 5.21 6.10
N GLY A 17 2.70 4.58 4.92
CA GLY A 17 1.88 4.87 3.75
C GLY A 17 0.76 3.84 3.62
N PHE A 18 -0.42 4.23 3.13
CA PHE A 18 -1.49 3.27 2.87
C PHE A 18 -2.26 3.57 1.58
N ILE A 19 -2.85 2.53 1.02
CA ILE A 19 -3.71 2.61 -0.15
C ILE A 19 -4.99 1.84 0.09
N MET A 20 -6.12 2.49 -0.15
CA MET A 20 -7.44 1.90 0.05
C MET A 20 -7.75 0.85 -1.01
N PRO A 21 -8.55 -0.18 -0.67
CA PRO A 21 -9.10 -1.09 -1.68
C PRO A 21 -10.03 -0.34 -2.64
N GLY A 22 -10.15 -0.84 -3.87
CA GLY A 22 -11.15 -0.36 -4.83
C GLY A 22 -10.85 0.98 -5.51
N ILE A 23 -9.62 1.50 -5.44
CA ILE A 23 -9.26 2.75 -6.15
C ILE A 23 -9.36 2.57 -7.66
N LYS A 24 -10.07 3.51 -8.31
CA LYS A 24 -10.26 3.53 -9.76
C LYS A 24 -8.91 3.59 -10.48
N GLY A 25 -8.67 2.66 -11.41
CA GLY A 25 -7.42 2.62 -12.18
C GLY A 25 -6.30 1.78 -11.55
N ILE A 26 -6.47 1.30 -10.32
CA ILE A 26 -5.50 0.44 -9.61
C ILE A 26 -6.09 -0.97 -9.46
N LYS A 27 -5.78 -1.85 -10.42
CA LYS A 27 -6.39 -3.19 -10.54
C LYS A 27 -5.49 -4.34 -10.08
N THR A 28 -4.24 -4.06 -9.74
CA THR A 28 -3.23 -5.07 -9.39
C THR A 28 -2.47 -4.66 -8.14
N VAL A 29 -1.98 -5.66 -7.39
CA VAL A 29 -1.15 -5.44 -6.19
C VAL A 29 0.14 -4.71 -6.56
N ASN A 30 0.78 -5.06 -7.67
CA ASN A 30 2.00 -4.38 -8.12
C ASN A 30 1.76 -2.88 -8.33
N LYS A 31 0.62 -2.52 -8.93
CA LYS A 31 0.27 -1.12 -9.14
C LYS A 31 -0.04 -0.41 -7.82
N GLN A 32 -0.65 -1.09 -6.84
CA GLN A 32 -0.81 -0.54 -5.48
C GLN A 32 0.55 -0.26 -4.81
N ILE A 33 1.50 -1.18 -4.96
CA ILE A 33 2.86 -1.04 -4.41
C ILE A 33 3.62 0.10 -5.11
N GLU A 34 3.54 0.20 -6.43
CA GLU A 34 4.14 1.29 -7.20
C GLU A 34 3.59 2.65 -6.76
N THR A 35 2.26 2.78 -6.68
CA THR A 35 1.61 4.00 -6.19
C THR A 35 2.08 4.36 -4.79
N LEU A 36 2.10 3.40 -3.85
CA LEU A 36 2.60 3.62 -2.50
C LEU A 36 4.06 4.09 -2.45
N LYS A 37 4.94 3.49 -3.25
CA LYS A 37 6.35 3.88 -3.32
C LYS A 37 6.51 5.30 -3.85
N THR A 38 5.78 5.66 -4.91
CA THR A 38 5.83 7.00 -5.52
C THR A 38 5.30 8.06 -4.56
N GLU A 39 4.14 7.83 -3.93
CA GLU A 39 3.51 8.79 -3.02
C GLU A 39 4.35 9.01 -1.74
N ASN A 40 4.97 7.95 -1.23
CA ASN A 40 5.80 8.02 -0.02
C ASN A 40 7.28 8.28 -0.31
N LYS A 41 7.65 8.57 -1.56
CA LYS A 41 9.03 8.87 -2.02
C LYS A 41 10.08 7.83 -1.57
N ILE A 42 9.70 6.56 -1.61
CA ILE A 42 10.51 5.46 -1.07
C ILE A 42 11.57 5.07 -2.08
N SER A 43 12.83 5.12 -1.66
CA SER A 43 13.95 4.68 -2.48
C SER A 43 14.08 3.14 -2.48
N GLU A 44 14.68 2.58 -3.53
CA GLU A 44 14.86 1.12 -3.63
C GLU A 44 15.69 0.53 -2.48
N LYS A 45 16.59 1.32 -1.88
CA LYS A 45 17.42 0.90 -0.74
C LYS A 45 16.59 0.70 0.53
N GLU A 46 15.52 1.47 0.69
CA GLU A 46 14.65 1.43 1.86
C GLU A 46 13.70 0.24 1.82
N ILE A 47 13.38 -0.29 0.62
CA ILE A 47 12.45 -1.41 0.42
C ILE A 47 12.75 -2.61 1.31
N LYS A 48 14.03 -2.92 1.53
CA LYS A 48 14.45 -4.07 2.35
C LYS A 48 14.07 -3.95 3.83
N ASN A 49 13.78 -2.73 4.29
CA ASN A 49 13.40 -2.43 5.66
C ASN A 49 11.89 -2.20 5.81
N LEU A 50 11.11 -2.37 4.74
CA LEU A 50 9.67 -2.12 4.74
C LEU A 50 8.88 -3.40 4.99
N GLU A 51 7.86 -3.28 5.82
CA GLU A 51 6.83 -4.30 5.98
C GLU A 51 5.61 -3.95 5.14
N LEU A 52 5.11 -4.93 4.39
CA LEU A 52 3.89 -4.80 3.61
C LEU A 52 2.76 -5.59 4.28
N TRP A 53 1.70 -4.89 4.63
CA TRP A 53 0.52 -5.44 5.29
C TRP A 53 -0.70 -5.30 4.38
N TYR A 54 -1.56 -6.31 4.38
CA TYR A 54 -2.86 -6.26 3.68
C TYR A 54 -3.99 -6.04 4.68
N PHE A 55 -5.00 -5.27 4.31
CA PHE A 55 -6.20 -5.06 5.13
C PHE A 55 -7.48 -5.08 4.29
N LYS A 56 -8.60 -5.41 4.94
CA LYS A 56 -9.94 -5.23 4.38
C LYS A 56 -10.56 -4.01 5.03
N SER A 57 -11.25 -3.19 4.25
CA SER A 57 -12.06 -2.10 4.77
C SER A 57 -13.53 -2.42 4.57
N THR A 58 -14.33 -2.20 5.60
CA THR A 58 -15.79 -2.15 5.52
C THR A 58 -16.20 -0.72 5.81
N ARG A 59 -17.01 -0.12 4.94
CA ARG A 59 -17.63 1.18 5.17
C ARG A 59 -19.02 0.89 5.72
N TYR A 60 -19.35 1.52 6.85
CA TYR A 60 -20.71 1.62 7.38
C TYR A 60 -21.15 3.04 7.05
N ASP A 61 -21.87 3.17 5.94
CA ASP A 61 -22.58 4.39 5.54
C ASP A 61 -23.95 4.49 6.21
#